data_AF-A0A542YKD1-F1
#
_entry.id   AF-A0A542YKD1-F1
#
_cell.length_a   1.000
_cell.length_b   1.000
_cell.length_c   1.000
_cell.angle_alpha   90.00
_cell.angle_beta   90.00
_cell.angle_gamma   90.00
#
_symmetry.space_group_name_H-M   'P 1'
#
loop_
_entity.id
_entity.type
_entity.pdbx_description
1 polymer ?
#
loop_
_entity_poly.entity_id
_entity_poly.type
_entity_poly.pdbx_seq_one_letter_code
_entity_poly.pdbx_strand_id
1 'polypeptide(L)'
;MSASPTLLERSCRGLVRGVSRVGWLRTVLLHPVVARPGYWVATAAGLLWGTILSLGRIRGDGGVIVARSCPRWAFGRGGTTVGAVYLTCDTISPDVLRHEAVHRAQWRRYGLAFIPLYFAAGLDGRTNRFEVEAGLELGGYR
;
A
#
# COMPACT_ATOMS: atom_id res chain seq x y z
N MET A 1 17.74 18.76 -3.12
CA MET A 1 17.31 18.72 -4.53
C MET A 1 16.17 17.72 -4.64
N SER A 2 14.93 18.17 -4.81
CA SER A 2 13.81 17.26 -5.07
C SER A 2 14.00 16.67 -6.47
N ALA A 3 14.04 15.35 -6.59
CA ALA A 3 14.08 14.70 -7.90
C ALA A 3 12.84 15.07 -8.71
N SER A 4 13.00 15.24 -10.03
CA SER A 4 11.88 15.46 -10.93
C SER A 4 10.93 14.26 -10.91
N PRO A 5 9.59 14.48 -10.93
CA PRO A 5 8.63 13.39 -10.85
C PRO A 5 8.71 12.47 -12.07
N THR A 6 8.60 11.18 -11.83
CA THR A 6 8.61 10.11 -12.83
C THR A 6 7.39 10.19 -13.76
N LEU A 7 7.46 9.51 -14.91
CA LEU A 7 6.33 9.39 -15.84
C LEU A 7 5.10 8.77 -15.15
N LEU A 8 5.31 7.75 -14.32
CA LEU A 8 4.23 7.10 -13.57
C LEU A 8 3.55 8.08 -12.60
N GLU A 9 4.32 8.82 -11.80
CA GLU A 9 3.77 9.82 -10.87
C GLU A 9 2.99 10.91 -11.60
N ARG A 10 3.51 11.39 -12.75
CA ARG A 10 2.82 12.38 -13.59
C ARG A 10 1.50 11.84 -14.13
N SER A 11 1.50 10.63 -14.68
CA SER A 11 0.31 9.98 -15.22
C SER A 11 -0.74 9.71 -14.13
N CYS A 12 -0.33 9.16 -12.98
CA CYS A 12 -1.22 8.94 -11.84
C CYS A 12 -1.77 10.25 -11.28
N ARG A 13 -0.95 11.31 -11.19
CA ARG A 13 -1.41 12.64 -10.77
C ARG A 13 -2.41 13.23 -11.75
N GLY A 14 -2.21 13.05 -13.06
CA GLY A 14 -3.16 13.44 -14.10
C GLY A 14 -4.49 12.69 -13.97
N LEU A 15 -4.44 11.37 -13.83
CA LEU A 15 -5.61 10.51 -13.63
C LEU A 15 -6.39 10.90 -12.37
N VAL A 16 -5.73 10.99 -11.22
CA VAL A 16 -6.35 11.35 -9.94
C VAL A 16 -6.98 12.74 -10.02
N ARG A 17 -6.32 13.72 -10.65
CA ARG A 17 -6.89 15.06 -10.88
C ARG A 17 -8.11 15.01 -11.79
N GLY A 18 -8.04 14.26 -12.90
CA GLY A 18 -9.16 14.11 -13.83
C GLY A 18 -10.39 13.49 -13.17
N VAL A 19 -10.21 12.36 -12.49
CA VAL A 19 -11.28 11.68 -11.74
C VAL A 19 -11.83 12.56 -10.62
N SER A 20 -10.96 13.28 -9.89
CA SER A 20 -11.40 14.15 -8.79
C SER A 20 -12.18 15.39 -9.26
N ARG A 21 -12.00 15.84 -10.50
CA ARG A 21 -12.81 16.91 -11.10
C ARG A 21 -14.23 16.46 -11.41
N VAL A 22 -14.46 15.16 -11.55
CA VAL A 22 -15.78 14.58 -11.76
C VAL A 22 -16.30 14.04 -10.43
N GLY A 23 -17.00 14.88 -9.67
CA GLY A 23 -17.37 14.61 -8.28
C GLY A 23 -18.11 13.29 -8.05
N TRP A 24 -18.97 12.88 -8.98
CA TRP A 24 -19.70 11.61 -8.86
C TRP A 24 -18.79 10.38 -9.04
N LEU A 25 -17.81 10.42 -9.96
CA LEU A 25 -16.84 9.33 -10.16
C LEU A 25 -16.00 9.13 -8.90
N ARG A 26 -15.52 10.23 -8.30
CA ARG A 26 -14.83 10.18 -7.01
C ARG A 26 -15.71 9.57 -5.92
N THR A 27 -16.98 9.98 -5.85
CA THR A 27 -17.91 9.49 -4.83
C THR A 27 -18.17 8.01 -4.98
N VAL A 28 -18.41 7.52 -6.21
CA VAL A 28 -18.64 6.10 -6.50
C VAL A 28 -17.41 5.24 -6.21
N LEU A 29 -16.22 5.64 -6.71
CA LEU A 29 -14.99 4.87 -6.54
C LEU A 29 -14.57 4.74 -5.07
N LEU A 30 -14.81 5.79 -4.28
CA LEU A 30 -14.48 5.82 -2.86
C LEU A 30 -15.63 5.32 -1.97
N HIS A 31 -16.78 4.97 -2.57
CA HIS A 31 -17.90 4.45 -1.82
C HIS A 31 -17.52 3.09 -1.21
N PRO A 32 -17.89 2.79 0.06
CA PRO A 32 -17.54 1.54 0.70
C PRO A 32 -17.96 0.28 -0.07
N VAL A 33 -19.04 0.36 -0.86
CA VAL A 33 -19.54 -0.74 -1.71
C VAL A 33 -18.56 -1.09 -2.83
N VAL A 34 -17.75 -0.14 -3.31
CA VAL A 34 -16.74 -0.37 -4.35
C VAL A 34 -15.36 -0.61 -3.72
N ALA A 35 -14.99 0.19 -2.71
CA ALA A 35 -13.69 0.10 -2.06
C ALA A 35 -13.47 -1.24 -1.33
N ARG A 36 -14.49 -1.78 -0.63
CA ARG A 36 -14.34 -3.03 0.14
C ARG A 36 -14.13 -4.26 -0.74
N PRO A 37 -14.87 -4.48 -1.84
CA PRO A 37 -14.52 -5.52 -2.80
C PRO A 37 -13.10 -5.36 -3.34
N GLY A 38 -12.68 -4.13 -3.68
CA GLY A 38 -11.32 -3.86 -4.12
C GLY A 38 -10.26 -4.25 -3.08
N TYR A 39 -10.51 -3.99 -1.80
CA TYR A 39 -9.67 -4.44 -0.69
C TYR A 39 -9.54 -5.97 -0.63
N TRP A 40 -10.66 -6.69 -0.78
CA TRP A 40 -10.65 -8.16 -0.75
C TRP A 40 -9.96 -8.77 -1.96
N VAL A 41 -10.14 -8.20 -3.15
CA VAL A 41 -9.40 -8.60 -4.36
C VAL A 41 -7.90 -8.41 -4.16
N ALA A 42 -7.48 -7.24 -3.66
CA ALA A 42 -6.07 -6.99 -3.35
C ALA A 42 -5.53 -7.95 -2.28
N THR A 43 -6.33 -8.25 -1.26
CA THR A 43 -5.95 -9.20 -0.20
C THR A 43 -5.80 -10.62 -0.74
N ALA A 44 -6.70 -11.09 -1.60
CA ALA A 44 -6.61 -12.41 -2.21
C ALA A 44 -5.38 -12.51 -3.13
N ALA A 45 -5.12 -11.49 -3.95
CA ALA A 45 -3.91 -11.41 -4.77
C ALA A 45 -2.64 -11.39 -3.91
N GLY A 46 -2.63 -10.59 -2.84
CA GLY A 46 -1.53 -10.54 -1.87
C GLY A 46 -1.30 -11.88 -1.17
N LEU A 47 -2.36 -12.61 -0.81
CA LEU A 47 -2.25 -13.94 -0.20
C LEU A 47 -1.68 -14.96 -1.19
N LEU A 48 -2.20 -14.99 -2.41
CA LEU A 48 -1.71 -15.88 -3.46
C LEU A 48 -0.22 -15.63 -3.72
N TRP A 49 0.14 -14.37 -3.96
CA TRP A 49 1.51 -13.98 -4.24
C TRP A 49 2.44 -14.19 -3.05
N GLY A 50 2.01 -13.77 -1.86
CA GLY A 50 2.74 -13.97 -0.62
C GLY A 50 2.96 -15.44 -0.30
N THR A 51 1.99 -16.32 -0.57
CA THR A 51 2.13 -17.77 -0.37
C THR A 51 3.23 -18.32 -1.26
N ILE A 52 3.21 -17.98 -2.55
CA ILE A 52 4.21 -18.41 -3.53
C ILE A 52 5.60 -17.93 -3.11
N LEU A 53 5.74 -16.63 -2.82
CA LEU A 53 7.05 -16.02 -2.55
C LEU A 53 7.63 -16.38 -1.19
N SER A 54 6.79 -16.57 -0.17
CA SER A 54 7.24 -16.94 1.19
C SER A 54 7.44 -18.44 1.36
N LEU A 55 7.10 -19.26 0.35
CA LEU A 55 6.96 -20.72 0.45
C LEU A 55 5.99 -21.13 1.57
N GLY A 56 4.85 -20.44 1.64
CA GLY A 56 3.79 -20.70 2.63
C GLY A 56 4.05 -20.16 4.04
N ARG A 57 5.12 -19.39 4.26
CA ARG A 57 5.42 -18.79 5.58
C ARG A 57 4.55 -17.55 5.84
N ILE A 58 3.25 -17.78 6.00
CA ILE A 58 2.24 -16.75 6.29
C ILE A 58 1.75 -16.86 7.73
N ARG A 59 1.64 -15.72 8.42
CA ARG A 59 1.03 -15.65 9.76
C ARG A 59 0.29 -14.33 9.97
N GLY A 60 -0.76 -14.34 10.78
CA GLY A 60 -1.37 -13.09 11.27
C GLY A 60 -0.53 -12.49 12.39
N ASP A 61 -0.18 -11.20 12.29
CA ASP A 61 0.54 -10.47 13.34
C ASP A 61 0.30 -8.95 13.24
N GLY A 62 0.24 -8.26 14.37
CA GLY A 62 0.15 -6.79 14.43
C GLY A 62 -0.97 -6.14 13.63
N GLY A 63 -2.05 -6.88 13.32
CA GLY A 63 -3.15 -6.37 12.50
C GLY A 63 -2.95 -6.52 10.99
N VAL A 64 -1.96 -7.28 10.52
CA VAL A 64 -1.77 -7.64 9.10
C VAL A 64 -1.51 -9.14 8.96
N ILE A 65 -1.53 -9.62 7.72
CA ILE A 65 -1.10 -10.98 7.37
C ILE A 65 0.33 -10.87 6.84
N VAL A 66 1.31 -11.38 7.59
CA VAL A 66 2.72 -11.29 7.25
C VAL A 66 3.14 -12.49 6.41
N ALA A 67 3.59 -12.24 5.17
CA ALA A 67 4.32 -13.21 4.36
C ALA A 67 5.82 -12.89 4.47
N ARG A 68 6.56 -13.74 5.20
CA ARG A 68 7.99 -13.53 5.51
C ARG A 68 8.90 -14.31 4.57
N SER A 69 10.18 -13.97 4.55
CA SER A 69 11.20 -14.61 3.72
C SER A 69 10.92 -14.51 2.22
N CYS A 70 10.16 -13.48 1.80
CA CYS A 70 9.96 -13.19 0.38
C CYS A 70 11.27 -12.67 -0.25
N PRO A 71 11.50 -12.91 -1.55
CA PRO A 71 12.63 -12.33 -2.28
C PRO A 71 12.61 -10.80 -2.22
N ARG A 72 13.77 -10.17 -2.01
CA ARG A 72 13.88 -8.70 -1.85
C ARG A 72 13.44 -7.88 -3.07
N TRP A 73 13.36 -8.49 -4.25
CA TRP A 73 12.86 -7.84 -5.47
C TRP A 73 11.33 -7.72 -5.51
N ALA A 74 10.61 -8.47 -4.66
CA ALA A 74 9.15 -8.55 -4.70
C ALA A 74 8.42 -7.42 -3.95
N PHE A 75 9.16 -6.56 -3.25
CA PHE A 75 8.64 -5.46 -2.46
C PHE A 75 9.63 -4.29 -2.46
N GLY A 76 9.16 -3.10 -2.09
CA GLY A 76 10.02 -1.93 -1.93
C GLY A 76 10.68 -1.88 -0.56
N ARG A 77 11.91 -1.37 -0.47
CA ARG A 77 12.63 -1.10 0.80
C ARG A 77 12.65 -2.32 1.75
N GLY A 78 11.90 -2.24 2.87
CA GLY A 78 11.80 -3.28 3.90
C GLY A 78 10.55 -4.16 3.77
N GLY A 79 9.56 -3.74 2.98
CA GLY A 79 8.34 -4.48 2.77
C GLY A 79 7.27 -3.66 2.07
N THR A 80 6.16 -4.30 1.73
CA THR A 80 5.02 -3.64 1.09
C THR A 80 3.73 -4.34 1.47
N THR A 81 2.73 -3.57 1.90
CA THR A 81 1.38 -4.09 2.16
C THR A 81 0.50 -4.03 0.91
N VAL A 82 -0.08 -5.17 0.54
CA VAL A 82 -1.06 -5.33 -0.53
C VAL A 82 -2.36 -5.88 0.06
N GLY A 83 -3.40 -5.04 0.10
CA GLY A 83 -4.65 -5.38 0.80
C GLY A 83 -4.40 -5.55 2.30
N ALA A 84 -4.56 -6.77 2.80
CA ALA A 84 -4.23 -7.14 4.19
C ALA A 84 -2.85 -7.77 4.36
N VAL A 85 -2.13 -8.04 3.26
CA VAL A 85 -0.93 -8.87 3.27
C VAL A 85 0.34 -8.02 3.20
N TYR A 86 1.15 -8.09 4.25
CA TYR A 86 2.46 -7.46 4.32
C TYR A 86 3.53 -8.44 3.79
N LEU A 87 4.12 -8.10 2.65
CA LEU A 87 5.20 -8.84 2.02
C LEU A 87 6.54 -8.31 2.54
N THR A 88 7.36 -9.17 3.13
CA THR A 88 8.70 -8.78 3.61
C THR A 88 9.67 -9.97 3.59
N CYS A 89 10.98 -9.68 3.64
CA CYS A 89 11.98 -10.71 3.89
C CYS A 89 12.12 -10.96 5.40
N ASP A 90 12.50 -9.92 6.14
CA ASP A 90 12.94 -9.98 7.54
C ASP A 90 12.53 -8.77 8.38
N THR A 91 11.91 -7.74 7.79
CA THR A 91 11.59 -6.47 8.48
C THR A 91 10.27 -6.61 9.24
N ILE A 92 10.35 -7.21 10.43
CA ILE A 92 9.20 -7.51 11.29
C ILE A 92 9.50 -7.04 12.71
N SER A 93 9.06 -5.83 13.05
CA SER A 93 9.11 -5.29 14.41
C SER A 93 7.73 -4.78 14.81
N PRO A 94 7.42 -4.63 16.11
CA PRO A 94 6.15 -4.08 16.55
C PRO A 94 5.84 -2.71 15.95
N ASP A 95 6.86 -1.88 15.73
CA ASP A 95 6.71 -0.53 15.17
C ASP A 95 6.36 -0.60 13.67
N VAL A 96 7.09 -1.42 12.92
CA VAL A 96 6.80 -1.66 11.49
C VAL A 96 5.40 -2.26 11.34
N LEU A 97 5.01 -3.23 12.16
CA LEU A 97 3.67 -3.80 12.07
C LEU A 97 2.56 -2.78 12.36
N ARG A 98 2.78 -1.82 13.26
CA ARG A 98 1.84 -0.70 13.46
C ARG A 98 1.74 0.19 12.23
N HIS A 99 2.88 0.49 11.59
CA HIS A 99 2.93 1.23 10.32
C HIS A 99 2.15 0.48 9.21
N GLU A 100 2.40 -0.82 9.02
CA GLU A 100 1.72 -1.63 8.00
C GLU A 100 0.22 -1.81 8.28
N ALA A 101 -0.21 -1.80 9.55
CA ALA A 101 -1.63 -1.81 9.90
C ALA A 101 -2.36 -0.55 9.40
N VAL A 102 -1.68 0.59 9.33
CA VAL A 102 -2.23 1.82 8.72
C VAL A 102 -2.37 1.63 7.22
N HIS A 103 -1.39 1.05 6.54
CA HIS A 103 -1.53 0.72 5.11
C HIS A 103 -2.67 -0.25 4.84
N ARG A 104 -2.89 -1.28 5.68
CA ARG A 104 -4.08 -2.12 5.60
C ARG A 104 -5.37 -1.30 5.74
N ALA A 105 -5.42 -0.35 6.66
CA ALA A 105 -6.57 0.51 6.84
C ALA A 105 -6.81 1.42 5.61
N GLN A 106 -5.75 1.95 5.02
CA GLN A 106 -5.80 2.71 3.76
C GLN A 106 -6.32 1.85 2.61
N TRP A 107 -5.80 0.62 2.45
CA TRP A 107 -6.33 -0.35 1.49
C TRP A 107 -7.81 -0.65 1.71
N ARG A 108 -8.24 -0.82 2.96
CA ARG A 108 -9.66 -1.05 3.29
C ARG A 108 -10.54 0.16 2.98
N ARG A 109 -9.99 1.38 3.08
CA ARG A 109 -10.68 2.64 2.80
C ARG A 109 -10.77 2.94 1.30
N TYR A 110 -9.70 2.68 0.55
CA TYR A 110 -9.57 3.12 -0.84
C TYR A 110 -9.70 1.96 -1.85
N GLY A 111 -9.63 0.71 -1.40
CA GLY A 111 -9.65 -0.46 -2.29
C GLY A 111 -8.55 -0.37 -3.36
N LEU A 112 -8.87 -0.78 -4.59
CA LEU A 112 -7.93 -0.71 -5.71
C LEU A 112 -7.59 0.73 -6.12
N ALA A 113 -8.41 1.73 -5.77
CA ALA A 113 -8.08 3.12 -6.03
C ALA A 113 -6.85 3.58 -5.23
N PHE A 114 -6.45 2.83 -4.19
CA PHE A 114 -5.24 3.13 -3.43
C PHE A 114 -3.98 3.14 -4.29
N ILE A 115 -3.90 2.26 -5.30
CA ILE A 115 -2.73 2.13 -6.19
C ILE A 115 -2.43 3.47 -6.90
N PRO A 116 -3.32 4.02 -7.76
CA PRO A 116 -3.03 5.29 -8.42
C PRO A 116 -2.97 6.46 -7.44
N LEU A 117 -3.70 6.42 -6.32
CA LEU A 117 -3.62 7.45 -5.29
C LEU A 117 -2.23 7.53 -4.67
N TYR A 118 -1.63 6.39 -4.33
CA TYR A 118 -0.32 6.30 -3.72
C TYR A 118 0.77 6.83 -4.67
N PHE A 119 0.78 6.38 -5.93
CA PHE A 119 1.73 6.91 -6.91
C PHE A 119 1.52 8.39 -7.23
N ALA A 120 0.28 8.89 -7.21
CA ALA A 120 0.02 10.32 -7.38
C ALA A 120 0.53 11.16 -6.19
N ALA A 121 0.63 10.57 -4.99
CA ALA A 121 1.20 11.20 -3.80
C ALA A 121 2.73 11.27 -3.81
N GLY A 122 3.39 10.50 -4.69
CA GLY A 122 4.84 10.51 -4.90
C GLY A 122 5.54 9.27 -4.33
N LEU A 123 6.66 8.88 -4.94
CA LEU A 123 7.46 7.71 -4.56
C LEU A 123 8.43 8.00 -3.41
N ASP A 124 8.75 9.28 -3.17
CA ASP A 124 9.53 9.67 -1.99
C ASP A 124 8.64 9.56 -0.75
N GLY A 125 8.84 8.48 0.01
CA GLY A 125 8.07 8.21 1.22
C GLY A 125 8.16 9.30 2.29
N ARG A 126 9.21 10.14 2.31
CA ARG A 126 9.29 11.27 3.27
C ARG A 126 8.23 12.33 3.01
N THR A 127 7.70 12.39 1.77
CA THR A 127 6.73 13.39 1.32
C THR A 127 5.39 12.80 0.93
N ASN A 128 5.33 11.48 0.71
CA ASN A 128 4.09 10.78 0.40
C ASN A 128 3.15 10.83 1.61
N ARG A 129 1.99 11.46 1.44
CA ARG A 129 1.00 11.64 2.51
C ARG A 129 0.57 10.33 3.18
N PHE A 130 0.60 9.20 2.47
CA PHE A 130 0.18 7.90 3.00
C PHE A 130 1.25 7.28 3.90
N GLU A 131 2.52 7.51 3.59
CA GLU A 131 3.68 7.14 4.41
C GLU A 131 3.75 8.04 5.66
N VAL A 132 3.47 9.33 5.49
CA VAL A 132 3.37 10.27 6.62
C VAL A 132 2.24 9.87 7.56
N GLU A 133 1.06 9.51 7.04
CA GLU A 133 -0.08 9.01 7.84
C GLU A 133 0.26 7.69 8.56
N ALA A 134 1.03 6.80 7.92
CA ALA A 134 1.46 5.54 8.52
C ALA A 134 2.56 5.71 9.59
N GLY A 135 3.12 6.92 9.73
CA GLY A 135 4.17 7.24 10.69
C GLY A 135 5.54 6.86 10.15
N LEU A 136 6.29 7.87 9.70
CA LEU A 136 7.60 7.72 9.06
C LEU A 136 8.61 7.00 9.96
N GLU A 137 8.72 7.38 11.23
CA GLU A 137 9.67 6.77 12.18
C GLU A 137 9.38 5.27 12.39
N LEU A 138 8.09 4.92 12.47
CA LEU A 138 7.64 3.53 12.61
C LEU A 138 7.97 2.69 11.37
N GLY A 139 7.93 3.30 10.18
CA GLY A 139 8.35 2.72 8.91
C GLY A 139 9.87 2.73 8.67
N GLY A 140 10.66 3.18 9.65
CA GLY A 140 12.13 3.18 9.58
C GLY A 140 12.73 4.35 8.80
N TYR A 141 11.99 5.44 8.60
CA TYR A 141 12.55 6.71 8.11
C TYR A 141 13.17 7.48 9.28
N ARG A 142 14.41 7.95 9.12
CA ARG A 142 15.13 8.81 10.07
C ARG A 142 15.37 10.18 9.45
#